data_AF-A0A2M8E2G4-F1
#
_entry.id   AF-A0A2M8E2G4-F1
#
_cell.length_a   1.000
_cell.length_b   1.000
_cell.length_c   1.000
_cell.angle_alpha   90.00
_cell.angle_beta   90.00
_cell.angle_gamma   90.00
#
_symmetry.space_group_name_H-M   'P 1'
#
loop_
_entity.id
_entity.type
_entity.pdbx_description
1 polymer ?
#
loop_
_entity_poly.entity_id
_entity_poly.type
_entity_poly.pdbx_seq_one_letter_code
_entity_poly.pdbx_strand_id
1 'polypeptide(L)'
;MNWLKKLPGYQRTPYGFELQLLRKLPQLTVAGTLIPMLAALIARFYFDRGSVADIARQVQTFDFVMMGLVVFVWVVILTVAIGCVIVWLMKGPAYVADGYEVSHSDKPKV
;
A
#
# COMPACT_ATOMS: atom_id res chain seq x y z
N MET A 1 -11.75 17.27 19.71
CA MET A 1 -10.51 17.95 19.29
C MET A 1 -10.48 18.01 17.76
N ASN A 2 -10.47 19.20 17.17
CA ASN A 2 -10.41 19.38 15.72
C ASN A 2 -8.95 19.48 15.28
N TRP A 3 -8.31 18.34 15.04
CA TRP A 3 -6.88 18.25 14.71
C TRP A 3 -6.59 18.62 13.23
N LEU A 4 -7.59 18.56 12.35
CA LEU A 4 -7.42 18.71 10.89
C LEU A 4 -8.33 19.80 10.32
N LYS A 5 -8.10 21.06 10.70
CA LYS A 5 -8.84 22.21 10.14
C LYS A 5 -8.35 22.50 8.72
N LYS A 6 -9.28 22.63 7.78
CA LYS A 6 -8.99 23.03 6.39
C LYS A 6 -9.10 24.54 6.23
N LEU A 7 -8.28 25.11 5.34
CA LEU A 7 -8.33 26.51 4.96
C LEU A 7 -9.64 26.83 4.21
N PRO A 8 -10.32 27.94 4.54
CA PRO A 8 -11.47 28.40 3.76
C PRO A 8 -11.01 28.81 2.35
N GLY A 9 -11.80 28.47 1.32
CA GLY A 9 -11.51 28.84 -0.07
C GLY A 9 -10.45 28.01 -0.80
N TYR A 10 -10.03 26.86 -0.24
CA TYR A 10 -9.02 26.03 -0.89
C TYR A 10 -9.51 25.40 -2.21
N GLN A 11 -8.64 25.40 -3.23
CA GLN A 11 -8.91 24.75 -4.51
C GLN A 11 -8.73 23.24 -4.38
N ARG A 12 -9.70 22.46 -4.87
CA ARG A 12 -9.55 21.01 -4.93
C ARG A 12 -8.71 20.62 -6.13
N THR A 13 -7.55 20.02 -5.87
CA THR A 13 -6.78 19.35 -6.92
C THR A 13 -7.50 18.08 -7.37
N PRO A 14 -7.55 17.79 -8.68
CA PRO A 14 -8.18 16.56 -9.18
C PRO A 14 -7.47 15.31 -8.67
N TYR A 15 -8.20 14.21 -8.53
CA TYR A 15 -7.68 12.92 -8.09
C TYR A 15 -6.55 12.44 -9.03
N GLY A 16 -5.33 12.34 -8.51
CA GLY A 16 -4.19 11.81 -9.26
C GLY A 16 -4.13 10.28 -9.24
N PHE A 17 -3.10 9.75 -9.92
CA PHE A 17 -2.81 8.33 -10.02
C PHE A 17 -2.62 7.66 -8.65
N GLU A 18 -2.08 8.38 -7.67
CA GLU A 18 -1.84 7.89 -6.31
C GLU A 18 -3.11 7.40 -5.60
N LEU A 19 -4.23 8.12 -5.76
CA LEU A 19 -5.51 7.75 -5.14
C LEU A 19 -6.19 6.62 -5.90
N GLN A 20 -5.97 6.52 -7.22
CA GLN A 20 -6.43 5.39 -8.00
C GLN A 20 -5.70 4.11 -7.59
N LEU A 21 -4.38 4.18 -7.44
CA LEU A 21 -3.55 3.06 -7.00
C LEU A 21 -3.87 2.63 -5.57
N LEU A 22 -4.03 3.58 -4.64
CA LEU A 22 -4.47 3.30 -3.26
C LEU A 22 -5.80 2.56 -3.18
N ARG A 23 -6.76 2.87 -4.06
CA ARG A 23 -8.05 2.15 -4.10
C ARG A 23 -7.93 0.73 -4.64
N LYS A 24 -6.91 0.44 -5.46
CA LYS A 24 -6.65 -0.88 -6.04
C LYS A 24 -5.77 -1.76 -5.16
N LEU A 25 -4.99 -1.18 -4.25
CA LEU A 25 -4.11 -1.91 -3.34
C LEU A 25 -4.81 -3.01 -2.52
N PRO A 26 -6.03 -2.82 -1.97
CA PRO A 26 -6.74 -3.90 -1.27
C PRO A 26 -7.11 -5.08 -2.18
N GLN A 27 -7.35 -4.84 -3.47
CA GLN A 27 -7.60 -5.92 -4.42
C GLN A 27 -6.29 -6.67 -4.73
N LEU A 28 -5.17 -5.93 -4.81
CA LEU A 28 -3.84 -6.51 -5.02
C LEU A 28 -3.37 -7.34 -3.81
N THR A 29 -3.67 -6.95 -2.57
CA THR A 29 -3.34 -7.76 -1.39
C THR A 29 -4.11 -9.08 -1.38
N VAL A 30 -5.40 -9.04 -1.73
CA VAL A 30 -6.23 -10.24 -1.84
C VAL A 30 -5.74 -11.14 -2.97
N ALA A 31 -5.46 -10.59 -4.15
CA ALA A 31 -4.91 -11.38 -5.26
C ALA A 31 -3.52 -11.97 -4.92
N GLY A 32 -2.66 -11.18 -4.30
CA GLY A 32 -1.31 -11.58 -3.89
C GLY A 32 -1.26 -12.65 -2.81
N THR A 33 -2.35 -12.87 -2.08
CA THR A 33 -2.48 -13.95 -1.08
C THR A 33 -3.20 -15.17 -1.65
N LEU A 34 -4.27 -14.94 -2.42
CA LEU A 34 -5.04 -16.01 -3.03
C LEU A 34 -4.24 -16.78 -4.09
N ILE A 35 -3.44 -16.11 -4.91
CA ILE A 35 -2.67 -16.79 -5.97
C ILE A 35 -1.66 -17.79 -5.38
N PRO A 36 -0.79 -17.42 -4.42
CA PRO A 36 0.12 -18.38 -3.80
C PRO A 36 -0.60 -19.47 -3.01
N MET A 37 -1.72 -19.15 -2.37
CA MET A 37 -2.55 -20.13 -1.67
C MET A 37 -3.12 -21.18 -2.62
N LEU A 38 -3.69 -20.76 -3.76
CA LEU A 38 -4.18 -21.66 -4.80
C LEU A 38 -3.05 -22.49 -5.41
N ALA A 39 -1.89 -21.87 -5.66
CA ALA A 39 -0.71 -22.59 -6.15
C ALA A 39 -0.27 -23.70 -5.18
N ALA A 40 -0.23 -23.42 -3.87
CA ALA A 40 0.09 -24.42 -2.85
C ALA A 40 -0.93 -25.57 -2.80
N LEU A 41 -2.23 -25.28 -2.95
CA LEU A 41 -3.27 -26.30 -3.02
C LEU A 41 -3.12 -27.17 -4.27
N ILE A 42 -2.86 -26.56 -5.42
CA ILE A 42 -2.64 -27.28 -6.68
C ILE A 42 -1.40 -28.18 -6.58
N ALA A 43 -0.31 -27.70 -5.98
CA ALA A 43 0.92 -28.46 -5.83
C ALA A 43 0.70 -29.81 -5.12
N ARG A 44 -0.23 -29.87 -4.17
CA ARG A 44 -0.59 -31.11 -3.43
C ARG A 44 -1.21 -32.19 -4.32
N PHE A 45 -1.83 -31.81 -5.44
CA PHE A 45 -2.39 -32.76 -6.40
C PHE A 45 -1.36 -33.20 -7.46
N TYR A 46 -0.28 -32.42 -7.66
CA TYR A 46 0.75 -32.71 -8.67
C TYR A 46 1.97 -33.44 -8.11
N PHE A 47 2.25 -33.38 -6.81
CA PHE A 47 3.35 -34.12 -6.19
C PHE A 47 2.94 -35.56 -5.89
N ASP A 48 2.96 -36.42 -6.93
CA ASP A 48 2.61 -37.84 -6.86
C ASP A 48 3.80 -38.79 -7.03
N ARG A 49 5.01 -38.26 -7.26
CA ARG A 49 6.21 -39.06 -7.56
C ARG A 49 7.13 -39.22 -6.35
N GLY A 50 7.37 -40.45 -5.94
CA GLY A 50 8.43 -40.81 -4.99
C GLY A 50 7.92 -41.56 -3.75
N SER A 51 8.79 -41.69 -2.75
CA SER A 51 8.40 -42.23 -1.44
C SER A 51 7.54 -41.22 -0.67
N VAL A 52 6.80 -41.69 0.35
CA VAL A 52 5.98 -40.82 1.21
C VAL A 52 6.81 -39.68 1.84
N ALA A 53 8.08 -39.96 2.17
CA ALA A 53 8.99 -38.98 2.74
C ALA A 53 9.42 -37.91 1.72
N ASP A 54 9.62 -38.29 0.46
CA ASP A 54 10.03 -37.37 -0.60
C ASP A 54 8.89 -36.41 -0.96
N ILE A 55 7.65 -36.93 -1.05
CA ILE A 55 6.45 -36.14 -1.31
C ILE A 55 6.24 -35.10 -0.20
N ALA A 56 6.34 -35.51 1.07
CA ALA A 56 6.20 -34.61 2.21
C ALA A 56 7.25 -33.48 2.19
N ARG A 57 8.51 -33.81 1.88
CA ARG A 57 9.60 -32.83 1.78
C ARG A 57 9.37 -31.83 0.65
N GLN A 58 8.90 -32.30 -0.50
CA GLN A 58 8.66 -31.46 -1.67
C GLN A 58 7.50 -30.49 -1.44
N VAL A 59 6.38 -30.97 -0.89
CA VAL A 59 5.23 -30.13 -0.48
C VAL A 59 5.68 -29.08 0.54
N GLN A 60 6.42 -29.48 1.58
CA GLN A 60 6.89 -28.56 2.62
C GLN A 60 7.82 -27.47 2.06
N THR A 61 8.74 -27.84 1.18
CA THR A 61 9.65 -26.88 0.54
C THR A 61 8.87 -25.89 -0.32
N PHE A 62 7.88 -26.36 -1.07
CA PHE A 62 7.02 -25.52 -1.88
C PHE A 62 6.18 -24.56 -1.02
N ASP A 63 5.61 -25.04 0.08
CA ASP A 63 4.84 -24.22 1.03
C ASP A 63 5.70 -23.09 1.63
N PHE A 64 6.98 -23.35 1.96
CA PHE A 64 7.90 -22.30 2.43
C PHE A 64 8.14 -21.22 1.37
N VAL A 65 8.34 -21.61 0.11
CA VAL A 65 8.54 -20.65 -0.99
C VAL A 65 7.29 -19.80 -1.21
N MET A 66 6.10 -20.43 -1.20
CA MET A 66 4.84 -19.70 -1.34
C MET A 66 4.59 -18.73 -0.18
N MET A 67 4.90 -19.14 1.05
CA MET A 67 4.80 -18.27 2.22
C MET A 67 5.77 -17.09 2.11
N GLY A 68 7.01 -17.32 1.67
CA GLY A 68 7.98 -16.26 1.39
C GLY A 68 7.48 -15.28 0.32
N LEU A 69 6.87 -15.78 -0.75
CA LEU A 69 6.27 -14.96 -1.81
C LEU A 69 5.15 -14.06 -1.28
N VAL A 70 4.26 -14.60 -0.43
CA VAL A 70 3.18 -13.82 0.20
C VAL A 70 3.74 -12.68 1.04
N VAL A 71 4.72 -12.97 1.91
CA VAL A 71 5.37 -11.96 2.75
C VAL A 71 6.03 -10.88 1.89
N PHE A 72 6.72 -11.29 0.83
CA PHE A 72 7.34 -10.35 -0.11
C PHE A 72 6.30 -9.43 -0.77
N VAL A 73 5.18 -9.97 -1.26
CA VAL A 73 4.10 -9.19 -1.86
C VAL A 73 3.50 -8.19 -0.86
N TRP A 74 3.31 -8.60 0.40
CA TRP A 74 2.83 -7.69 1.45
C TRP A 74 3.77 -6.51 1.69
N VAL A 75 5.08 -6.75 1.73
CA VAL A 75 6.09 -5.69 1.90
C VAL A 75 6.11 -4.73 0.71
N VAL A 76 6.01 -5.25 -0.52
CA VAL A 76 5.94 -4.42 -1.73
C VAL A 76 4.68 -3.54 -1.71
N ILE A 77 3.52 -4.12 -1.41
CA ILE A 77 2.25 -3.38 -1.31
C ILE A 77 2.33 -2.31 -0.23
N LEU A 78 2.87 -2.62 0.95
CA LEU A 78 3.03 -1.67 2.04
C LEU A 78 3.95 -0.51 1.64
N THR A 79 5.06 -0.80 0.95
CA THR A 79 5.98 0.22 0.43
C THR A 79 5.28 1.15 -0.56
N VAL A 80 4.52 0.59 -1.50
CA VAL A 80 3.75 1.37 -2.50
C VAL A 80 2.66 2.20 -1.82
N ALA A 81 1.97 1.65 -0.82
CA ALA A 81 0.94 2.36 -0.07
C ALA A 81 1.53 3.58 0.66
N ILE A 82 2.68 3.42 1.32
CA ILE A 82 3.39 4.53 1.98
C ILE A 82 3.76 5.60 0.94
N GLY A 83 4.32 5.22 -0.21
CA GLY A 83 4.65 6.16 -1.28
C GLY A 83 3.43 6.95 -1.77
N CYS A 84 2.29 6.29 -1.98
CA CYS A 84 1.07 6.97 -2.38
C CYS A 84 0.52 7.93 -1.31
N VAL A 85 0.60 7.54 -0.03
CA VAL A 85 0.20 8.40 1.10
C VAL A 85 1.10 9.63 1.19
N ILE A 86 2.41 9.49 0.98
CA ILE A 86 3.35 10.61 0.94
C ILE A 86 2.99 11.57 -0.19
N VAL A 87 2.78 11.06 -1.41
CA VAL A 87 2.40 11.91 -2.56
C VAL A 87 1.06 12.61 -2.31
N TRP A 88 0.09 11.91 -1.72
CA TRP A 88 -1.19 12.51 -1.34
C TRP A 88 -1.03 13.63 -0.30
N LEU A 89 -0.15 13.43 0.68
CA LEU A 89 0.17 14.43 1.70
C LEU A 89 0.90 15.63 1.09
N MET A 90 1.85 15.42 0.16
CA MET A 90 2.58 16.48 -0.54
C MET A 90 1.67 17.32 -1.43
N LYS A 91 0.68 16.70 -2.10
CA LYS A 91 -0.35 17.44 -2.82
C LYS A 91 -1.29 18.20 -1.91
N GLY A 92 -1.31 17.84 -0.62
CA GLY A 92 -1.91 18.64 0.44
C GLY A 92 -3.42 18.77 0.35
N PRO A 93 -4.21 17.96 1.07
CA PRO A 93 -5.43 18.52 1.65
C PRO A 93 -5.05 19.82 2.37
N ALA A 94 -5.75 20.92 2.09
CA ALA A 94 -5.38 22.26 2.56
C ALA A 94 -5.56 22.42 4.08
N TYR A 95 -4.81 21.66 4.87
CA TYR A 95 -4.77 21.74 6.32
C TYR A 95 -3.93 22.94 6.74
N VAL A 96 -4.36 23.62 7.80
CA VAL A 96 -3.62 24.76 8.37
C VAL A 96 -2.30 24.23 8.95
N ALA A 97 -1.18 24.55 8.31
CA ALA A 97 0.14 23.99 8.64
C ALA A 97 0.97 24.86 9.60
N ASP A 98 0.76 26.18 9.61
CA ASP A 98 1.25 27.09 10.65
C ASP A 98 0.51 28.43 10.53
N GLY A 99 -0.42 28.68 11.45
CA GLY A 99 -1.27 29.87 11.42
C GLY A 99 -0.60 31.03 12.15
N TYR A 100 0.56 31.51 11.68
CA TYR A 100 1.13 32.72 12.26
C TYR A 100 0.32 33.95 11.86
N GLU A 101 0.09 34.83 12.83
CA GLU A 101 -0.29 36.22 12.55
C GLU A 101 0.93 36.93 11.96
N VAL A 102 1.11 36.79 10.65
CA VAL A 102 2.13 37.56 9.95
C VAL A 102 1.60 38.99 9.83
N SER A 103 2.40 39.96 10.28
CA SER A 103 2.16 41.39 10.03
C SER A 103 2.25 41.66 8.53
N HIS A 104 1.18 41.34 7.79
CA HIS A 104 1.05 41.70 6.39
C HIS A 104 0.87 43.21 6.29
N SER A 105 1.85 43.87 5.68
CA SER A 105 1.69 45.24 5.18
C SER A 105 1.69 45.13 3.67
N ASP A 106 0.58 45.51 3.02
CA ASP A 106 0.48 45.53 1.56
C ASP A 106 1.48 46.49 0.90
N LYS A 107 2.13 47.35 1.70
CA LYS A 107 3.14 48.31 1.27
C LYS A 107 4.43 48.13 2.06
N PRO A 108 5.61 48.22 1.42
CA PRO A 108 6.88 48.24 2.15
C PRO A 108 6.91 49.44 3.12
N LYS A 109 7.46 49.23 4.32
CA LYS A 109 7.75 50.35 5.23
C LYS A 109 8.88 51.16 4.62
N VAL A 110 8.66 52.47 4.50
CA VAL A 110 9.63 53.47 4.03
C VAL A 110 10.71 53.66 5.09
#